data_AF-A0A968VAL7-F1
#
_entry.id   AF-A0A968VAL7-F1
#
_cell.length_a   1.000
_cell.length_b   1.000
_cell.length_c   1.000
_cell.angle_alpha   90.00
_cell.angle_beta   90.00
_cell.angle_gamma   90.00
#
_symmetry.space_group_name_H-M   'P 1'
#
loop_
_entity.id
_entity.type
_entity.pdbx_description
1 polymer ?
#
loop_
_entity_poly.entity_id
_entity_poly.type
_entity_poly.pdbx_seq_one_letter_code
_entity_poly.pdbx_strand_id
1 'polypeptide(L)'
;MKKTEREKMLAKELYMARDPELEAMMEKAQELLFIFNSTQPKEKATRREIIKSLFGSIKGNFEIVPPFHCDYGYHIYAQENLHINYDYVILDCNRPLA
;
A
#
# COMPACT_ATOMS: atom_id res chain seq x y z
N MET A 1 26.45 -8.24 11.65
CA MET A 1 25.14 -8.65 12.19
C MET A 1 24.38 -9.40 11.09
N LYS A 2 23.49 -10.32 11.47
CA LYS A 2 22.59 -10.98 10.51
C LYS A 2 21.51 -9.99 10.09
N LYS A 3 21.20 -9.91 8.79
CA LYS A 3 20.13 -9.05 8.27
C LYS A 3 18.77 -9.47 8.82
N THR A 4 17.87 -8.52 9.07
CA THR A 4 16.45 -8.80 9.31
C THR A 4 15.77 -9.28 8.01
N GLU A 5 14.59 -9.88 8.11
CA GLU A 5 13.85 -10.32 6.92
C GLU A 5 13.42 -9.14 6.04
N ARG A 6 13.10 -7.99 6.65
CA ARG A 6 12.87 -6.73 5.93
C ARG A 6 14.11 -6.24 5.18
N GLU A 7 15.28 -6.28 5.81
CA GLU A 7 16.53 -5.89 5.14
C GLU A 7 16.83 -6.80 3.94
N LYS A 8 16.55 -8.10 4.04
CA LYS A 8 16.66 -9.05 2.92
C LYS A 8 15.67 -8.75 1.80
N MET A 9 14.40 -8.53 2.16
CA MET A 9 13.32 -8.15 1.23
C MET A 9 13.74 -6.93 0.39
N LEU A 10 14.20 -5.86 1.05
CA LEU A 10 14.65 -4.64 0.40
C LEU A 10 15.95 -4.83 -0.41
N ALA A 11 16.82 -5.76 0.01
CA ALA A 11 18.02 -6.14 -0.72
C ALA A 11 17.78 -7.10 -1.89
N LYS A 12 16.52 -7.47 -2.19
CA LYS A 12 16.13 -8.46 -3.22
C LYS A 12 16.71 -9.86 -2.96
N GLU A 13 16.94 -10.18 -1.70
CA GLU A 13 17.36 -11.50 -1.24
C GLU A 13 16.13 -12.34 -0.88
N LEU A 14 16.28 -13.66 -0.82
CA LEU A 14 15.23 -14.53 -0.27
C LEU A 14 14.99 -14.15 1.20
N TYR A 15 13.71 -13.96 1.55
CA TYR A 15 13.26 -13.57 2.88
C TYR A 15 12.02 -14.37 3.29
N MET A 16 11.76 -14.45 4.59
CA MET A 16 10.55 -15.04 5.14
C MET A 16 9.46 -13.98 5.23
N ALA A 17 8.48 -14.00 4.32
CA ALA A 17 7.37 -13.03 4.34
C ALA A 17 6.47 -13.12 5.60
N ARG A 18 6.52 -14.25 6.31
CA ARG A 18 5.85 -14.51 7.59
C ARG A 18 6.65 -14.05 8.81
N ASP A 19 7.69 -13.23 8.60
CA ASP A 19 8.40 -12.62 9.71
C ASP A 19 7.49 -11.63 10.47
N PRO A 20 7.54 -11.60 11.81
CA PRO A 20 6.66 -10.73 12.60
C PRO A 20 6.75 -9.24 12.24
N GLU A 21 7.92 -8.73 11.82
CA GLU A 21 8.04 -7.34 11.38
C GLU A 21 7.20 -7.09 10.11
N LEU A 22 7.28 -8.02 9.15
CA LEU A 22 6.60 -7.90 7.87
C LEU A 22 5.09 -8.15 8.00
N GLU A 23 4.67 -9.09 8.84
CA GLU A 23 3.23 -9.33 9.10
C GLU A 23 2.59 -8.12 9.78
N ALA A 24 3.23 -7.53 10.79
CA ALA A 24 2.71 -6.31 11.44
C ALA A 24 2.57 -5.14 10.46
N MET A 25 3.46 -5.04 9.47
CA MET A 25 3.37 -4.04 8.40
C MET A 25 2.20 -4.31 7.45
N MET A 26 1.97 -5.58 7.08
CA MET A 26 0.81 -5.98 6.26
C MET A 26 -0.51 -5.74 6.99
N GLU A 27 -0.60 -6.09 8.27
CA GLU A 27 -1.80 -5.88 9.09
C GLU A 27 -2.21 -4.40 9.11
N LYS A 28 -1.26 -3.49 9.30
CA LYS A 28 -1.52 -2.05 9.24
C LYS A 28 -2.10 -1.60 7.89
N ALA A 29 -1.59 -2.14 6.78
CA ALA A 29 -2.13 -1.85 5.45
C ALA A 29 -3.56 -2.40 5.31
N GLN A 30 -3.80 -3.62 5.79
CA GLN A 30 -5.11 -4.27 5.75
C GLN A 30 -6.16 -3.52 6.55
N GLU A 31 -5.83 -2.95 7.71
CA GLU A 31 -6.74 -2.11 8.49
C GLU A 31 -7.20 -0.88 7.69
N LEU A 32 -6.26 -0.17 7.06
CA LEU A 32 -6.57 0.98 6.21
C LEU A 32 -7.40 0.58 4.98
N LEU A 33 -7.05 -0.53 4.33
CA LEU A 33 -7.78 -1.06 3.18
C LEU A 33 -9.20 -1.49 3.56
N PHE A 34 -9.40 -2.08 4.74
CA PHE A 34 -10.73 -2.44 5.23
C PHE A 34 -11.62 -1.20 5.37
N ILE A 35 -11.10 -0.12 5.97
CA ILE A 35 -11.82 1.14 6.10
C ILE A 35 -12.09 1.73 4.71
N PHE A 36 -11.07 1.82 3.85
CA PHE A 36 -11.18 2.35 2.49
C PHE A 36 -12.25 1.62 1.67
N ASN A 37 -12.20 0.29 1.66
CA ASN A 37 -13.10 -0.57 0.91
C ASN A 37 -14.55 -0.55 1.43
N SER A 38 -14.74 -0.15 2.68
CA SER A 38 -16.06 -0.03 3.31
C SER A 38 -16.71 1.36 3.18
N THR A 39 -16.02 2.33 2.57
CA THR A 39 -16.54 3.70 2.42
C THR A 39 -17.66 3.81 1.39
N GLN A 40 -18.66 4.64 1.66
CA GLN A 40 -19.74 4.99 0.73
C GLN A 40 -19.22 5.84 -0.44
N PRO A 41 -19.89 5.81 -1.62
CA PRO A 41 -19.47 6.60 -2.80
C PRO A 41 -19.31 8.11 -2.56
N LYS A 42 -20.06 8.68 -1.60
CA LYS A 42 -19.99 10.11 -1.26
C LYS A 42 -18.80 10.48 -0.37
N GLU A 43 -18.13 9.52 0.25
CA GLU A 43 -17.05 9.75 1.22
C GLU A 43 -15.68 9.97 0.55
N LYS A 44 -15.65 10.82 -0.48
CA LYS A 44 -14.45 11.08 -1.30
C LYS A 44 -13.29 11.64 -0.48
N ALA A 45 -13.56 12.54 0.46
CA ALA A 45 -12.52 13.12 1.32
C ALA A 45 -11.86 12.05 2.20
N THR A 46 -12.66 11.21 2.87
CA THR A 46 -12.20 10.09 3.69
C THR A 46 -11.32 9.13 2.88
N ARG A 47 -11.79 8.73 1.69
CA ARG A 47 -11.02 7.89 0.75
C ARG A 47 -9.64 8.48 0.45
N ARG A 48 -9.58 9.78 0.15
CA ARG A 48 -8.30 10.46 -0.16
C ARG A 48 -7.34 10.48 1.02
N GLU A 49 -7.81 10.74 2.24
CA GLU A 49 -6.95 10.76 3.42
C GLU A 49 -6.43 9.35 3.79
N ILE A 50 -7.24 8.32 3.59
CA ILE A 50 -6.79 6.93 3.76
C ILE A 50 -5.70 6.57 2.75
N ILE A 51 -5.91 6.86 1.46
CA ILE A 51 -4.91 6.57 0.42
C ILE A 51 -3.60 7.32 0.67
N LYS A 52 -3.64 8.58 1.10
CA LYS A 52 -2.43 9.34 1.47
C LYS A 52 -1.69 8.74 2.67
N SER A 53 -2.43 8.10 3.59
CA SER A 53 -1.85 7.43 4.75
C SER A 53 -1.31 6.04 4.41
N LEU A 54 -1.88 5.39 3.39
CA LEU A 54 -1.49 4.06 2.92
C LEU A 54 -0.27 4.13 1.99
N PHE A 55 -0.25 5.04 1.02
CA PHE A 55 0.78 5.10 -0.01
C PHE A 55 2.06 5.80 0.47
N GLY A 56 3.21 5.36 -0.04
CA GLY A 56 4.49 5.99 0.26
C GLY A 56 4.55 7.44 -0.26
N SER A 57 3.93 7.70 -1.42
CA SER A 57 3.66 9.06 -1.89
C SER A 57 2.55 9.06 -2.94
N ILE A 58 1.69 10.07 -2.90
CA ILE A 58 0.74 10.37 -3.96
C ILE A 58 0.56 11.89 -4.07
N LYS A 59 0.57 12.44 -5.29
CA LYS A 59 0.52 13.88 -5.53
C LYS A 59 -0.64 14.26 -6.44
N GLY A 60 -1.03 15.53 -6.37
CA GLY A 60 -2.04 16.12 -7.25
C GLY A 60 -3.42 15.46 -7.15
N ASN A 61 -4.08 15.40 -8.31
CA ASN A 61 -5.40 14.78 -8.45
C ASN A 61 -5.26 13.26 -8.57
N PHE A 62 -6.07 12.53 -7.84
CA PHE A 62 -6.16 11.09 -7.97
C PHE A 62 -7.54 10.58 -7.59
N GLU A 63 -7.91 9.46 -8.20
CA GLU A 63 -9.09 8.68 -7.85
C GLU A 63 -8.72 7.20 -7.83
N ILE A 64 -9.06 6.54 -6.72
CA ILE A 64 -8.95 5.08 -6.58
C ILE A 64 -10.35 4.63 -6.21
N VAL A 65 -10.89 3.73 -7.01
CA VAL A 65 -12.26 3.24 -6.82
C VAL A 65 -12.21 1.95 -6.02
N PRO A 66 -12.89 1.88 -4.85
CA PRO A 66 -12.97 0.63 -4.11
C PRO A 66 -13.70 -0.49 -4.88
N PRO A 67 -13.33 -1.77 -4.68
CA PRO A 67 -12.28 -2.20 -3.77
C PRO A 67 -10.87 -2.07 -4.38
N PHE A 68 -9.88 -1.83 -3.53
CA PHE A 68 -8.46 -1.82 -3.86
C PHE A 68 -7.70 -2.73 -2.88
N HIS A 69 -6.62 -3.35 -3.35
CA HIS A 69 -5.81 -4.29 -2.57
C HIS A 69 -4.31 -4.04 -2.76
N CYS A 70 -3.55 -4.09 -1.67
CA CYS A 70 -2.09 -4.15 -1.68
C CYS A 70 -1.53 -4.90 -0.47
N ASP A 71 -0.25 -5.26 -0.50
CA ASP A 71 0.42 -5.96 0.61
C ASP A 71 0.76 -4.98 1.74
N TYR A 72 1.44 -3.89 1.40
CA TYR A 72 2.03 -2.95 2.36
C TYR A 72 1.56 -1.50 2.16
N GLY A 73 1.19 -1.12 0.95
CA GLY A 73 0.81 0.24 0.56
C GLY A 73 1.97 1.22 0.45
N TYR A 74 2.88 1.24 1.44
CA TYR A 74 3.89 2.29 1.57
C TYR A 74 5.01 2.20 0.51
N HIS A 75 5.08 1.12 -0.26
CA HIS A 75 5.96 1.02 -1.43
C HIS A 75 5.29 1.50 -2.73
N ILE A 76 4.04 1.95 -2.68
CA ILE A 76 3.33 2.50 -3.82
C ILE A 76 3.58 4.01 -3.88
N TYR A 77 4.06 4.45 -5.04
CA TYR A 77 4.35 5.85 -5.33
C TYR A 77 3.65 6.28 -6.61
N ALA A 78 2.89 7.37 -6.54
CA ALA A 78 2.17 7.92 -7.67
C ALA A 78 2.36 9.43 -7.79
N GLN A 79 2.38 9.91 -9.03
CA GLN A 79 2.41 11.34 -9.35
C GLN A 79 0.99 11.85 -9.57
N GLU A 80 0.83 12.91 -10.36
CA GLU A 80 -0.47 13.54 -10.61
C GLU A 80 -1.33 12.75 -11.61
N ASN A 81 -2.64 12.90 -11.49
CA ASN A 81 -3.67 12.36 -12.39
C ASN A 81 -3.74 10.84 -12.44
N LEU A 82 -3.54 10.17 -11.29
CA LEU A 82 -3.75 8.73 -11.16
C LEU A 82 -5.25 8.39 -11.12
N HIS A 83 -5.68 7.46 -11.95
CA HIS A 83 -6.98 6.82 -11.83
C HIS A 83 -6.81 5.30 -11.77
N ILE A 84 -7.25 4.68 -10.67
CA ILE A 84 -7.30 3.23 -10.49
C ILE A 84 -8.75 2.81 -10.40
N ASN A 85 -9.16 1.89 -11.28
CA ASN A 85 -10.52 1.39 -11.34
C ASN A 85 -10.73 0.22 -10.34
N TYR A 86 -11.96 -0.30 -10.30
CA TYR A 86 -12.38 -1.37 -9.38
C TYR A 86 -11.46 -2.61 -9.38
N ASP A 87 -11.39 -3.30 -8.24
CA ASP A 87 -10.78 -4.63 -8.05
C ASP A 87 -9.28 -4.70 -8.38
N TYR A 88 -8.58 -3.57 -8.29
CA TYR A 88 -7.15 -3.52 -8.59
C TYR A 88 -6.30 -4.07 -7.44
N VAL A 89 -5.28 -4.87 -7.77
CA VAL A 89 -4.38 -5.54 -6.82
C VAL A 89 -2.92 -5.17 -7.12
N ILE A 90 -2.18 -4.72 -6.11
CA ILE A 90 -0.74 -4.43 -6.21
C ILE A 90 0.03 -5.23 -5.14
N LEU A 91 0.88 -6.16 -5.56
CA LEU A 91 1.83 -6.80 -4.65
C LEU A 91 3.08 -5.92 -4.54
N ASP A 92 3.16 -5.12 -3.47
CA ASP A 92 4.16 -4.07 -3.30
C ASP A 92 5.22 -4.45 -2.26
N CYS A 93 5.79 -5.65 -2.35
CA CYS A 93 6.78 -6.13 -1.38
C CYS A 93 8.13 -5.39 -1.40
N ASN A 94 8.41 -4.54 -2.38
CA ASN A 94 9.64 -3.77 -2.44
C ASN A 94 9.41 -2.41 -3.08
N ARG A 95 10.31 -1.46 -2.79
CA ARG A 95 10.28 -0.13 -3.39
C ARG A 95 10.61 -0.16 -4.88
N PRO A 96 10.05 0.76 -5.68
CA PRO A 96 10.47 0.97 -7.06
C PRO A 96 11.99 1.22 -7.12
N LEU A 97 12.64 0.73 -8.17
CA LEU A 97 14.01 1.10 -8.46
C LEU A 97 14.04 2.57 -8.87
N ALA A 98 14.97 3.33 -8.28
CA ALA A 98 15.34 4.65 -8.79
C ALA A 98 16.03 4.52 -10.14
#